data_AF-A0A978SMS0-F1
#
_entry.id   AF-A0A978SMS0-F1
#
_cell.length_a   1.000
_cell.length_b   1.000
_cell.length_c   1.000
_cell.angle_alpha   90.00
_cell.angle_beta   90.00
_cell.angle_gamma   90.00
#
_symmetry.space_group_name_H-M   'P 1'
#
loop_
_entity.id
_entity.type
_entity.pdbx_description
1 polymer ?
#
loop_
_entity_poly.entity_id
_entity_poly.type
_entity_poly.pdbx_seq_one_letter_code
_entity_poly.pdbx_strand_id
1 'polypeptide(L)' 'MRLNSPDNFFTVYQTKTEIELRAGCNDFGGTRVICTTTSYENAKGLAQLAAKMNHLPLVDHVSLLTHQN' A
#
# COMPACT_ATOMS: atom_id res chain seq x y z
N MET A 1 -18.64 10.16 8.05
CA MET A 1 -18.73 8.69 8.19
C MET A 1 -17.31 8.17 8.36
N ARG A 2 -16.94 7.65 9.54
CA ARG A 2 -15.57 7.19 9.85
C ARG A 2 -15.48 5.70 9.53
N LEU A 3 -14.62 5.32 8.58
CA LEU A 3 -14.29 3.93 8.31
C LEU A 3 -13.36 3.42 9.42
N ASN A 4 -13.92 2.64 10.35
CA ASN A 4 -13.18 1.81 11.28
C ASN A 4 -12.64 0.58 10.51
N SER A 5 -11.56 0.75 9.76
CA SER A 5 -10.61 -0.33 9.51
C SER A 5 -9.63 -0.34 10.70
N PRO A 6 -9.42 -1.45 11.41
CA PRO A 6 -8.57 -1.48 12.62
C PRO A 6 -7.10 -1.11 12.35
N ASP A 7 -6.69 -1.00 11.08
CA ASP A 7 -5.37 -0.53 10.70
C ASP A 7 -5.39 0.95 10.32
N ASN A 8 -5.01 1.81 11.27
CA ASN A 8 -4.90 3.28 11.09
C ASN A 8 -3.68 3.70 10.25
N PHE A 9 -3.05 2.77 9.53
CA PHE A 9 -1.84 3.02 8.78
C PHE A 9 -1.78 2.14 7.54
N PHE A 10 -1.03 2.61 6.57
CA PHE A 10 -0.88 2.06 5.23
C PHE A 10 0.57 1.72 5.02
N THR A 11 0.81 0.56 4.41
CA THR A 11 2.14 0.06 4.15
C THR A 11 2.35 -0.11 2.66
N VAL A 12 3.48 0.41 2.18
CA VAL A 12 3.95 0.22 0.82
C VAL A 12 4.95 -0.93 0.83
N TYR A 13 4.61 -2.00 0.12
CA TYR A 13 5.48 -3.15 -0.07
C TYR A 13 6.09 -3.13 -1.47
N GLN A 14 7.28 -3.70 -1.58
CA GLN A 14 7.88 -4.08 -2.83
C GLN A 14 8.00 -5.61 -2.86
N THR A 15 7.43 -6.21 -3.89
CA THR A 15 7.67 -7.62 -4.23
C THR A 15 8.70 -7.70 -5.36
N LYS A 16 8.92 -8.89 -5.92
CA LYS A 16 9.75 -9.04 -7.12
C LYS A 16 9.10 -8.46 -8.38
N THR A 17 7.78 -8.34 -8.40
CA THR A 17 7.02 -8.06 -9.62
C THR A 17 6.16 -6.81 -9.53
N GLU A 18 5.96 -6.24 -8.33
CA GLU A 18 5.06 -5.11 -8.13
C GLU A 18 5.37 -4.31 -6.87
N ILE A 19 4.82 -3.09 -6.82
CA ILE A 19 4.67 -2.30 -5.61
C ILE A 19 3.22 -2.42 -5.16
N GLU A 20 3.01 -2.77 -3.90
CA GLU A 20 1.67 -2.95 -3.33
C GLU A 20 1.41 -1.89 -2.26
N LEU A 21 0.23 -1.29 -2.30
CA LEU A 21 -0.29 -0.46 -1.22
C LEU A 21 -1.38 -1.23 -0.48
N ARG A 22 -1.18 -1.46 0.82
CA ARG A 22 -2.13 -2.18 1.68
C ARG A 22 -2.42 -1.40 2.96
N ALA A 23 -3.57 -1.66 3.58
CA ALA A 23 -3.85 -1.25 4.95
C ALA A 23 -3.15 -2.21 5.92
N GLY A 24 -2.63 -1.68 7.02
CA GLY A 24 -1.89 -2.44 8.04
C GLY A 24 -0.48 -2.84 7.61
N CYS A 25 0.23 -3.52 8.52
CA CYS A 25 1.52 -4.15 8.24
C CYS A 25 1.43 -5.64 8.54
N ASN A 26 1.39 -6.44 7.48
CA ASN A 26 1.38 -7.89 7.57
C ASN A 26 2.74 -8.39 7.11
N ASP A 27 3.31 -9.33 7.86
CA ASP A 27 4.55 -10.01 7.44
C ASP A 27 4.25 -10.96 6.28
N PHE A 28 4.42 -10.46 5.06
CA PHE A 28 4.37 -11.27 3.86
C PHE A 28 5.77 -11.74 3.47
N GLY A 29 5.98 -13.05 3.47
CA GLY A 29 7.23 -13.65 2.99
C GLY A 29 7.53 -13.23 1.55
N GLY A 30 8.76 -12.80 1.29
CA GLY A 30 9.18 -12.36 -0.05
C GLY A 30 8.81 -10.92 -0.42
N THR A 31 8.34 -10.13 0.55
CA THR A 31 8.08 -8.71 0.37
C THR A 31 9.05 -7.86 1.20
N ARG A 32 9.39 -6.67 0.69
CA ARG A 32 10.17 -5.66 1.40
C ARG A 32 9.25 -4.49 1.73
N VAL A 33 9.18 -4.10 3.00
CA VAL A 33 8.53 -2.85 3.39
C VAL A 33 9.37 -1.67 2.90
N ILE A 34 8.76 -0.78 2.11
CA ILE A 34 9.37 0.49 1.72
C ILE A 34 9.11 1.55 2.78
N CYS A 35 7.84 1.71 3.16
CA CYS A 35 7.42 2.67 4.17
C CYS A 35 6.05 2.32 4.77
N THR A 36 5.77 2.89 5.94
CA THR A 36 4.49 2.85 6.63
C THR A 36 4.07 4.27 6.99
N THR A 37 2.82 4.64 6.75
CA THR A 37 2.30 5.98 7.08
C THR A 37 0.82 5.95 7.45
N THR A 38 0.36 6.88 8.26
CA THR A 38 -1.05 6.99 8.65
C THR A 38 -1.92 7.72 7.62
N SER A 39 -1.32 8.29 6.56
CA SER A 39 -2.04 9.00 5.49
C SER A 39 -2.06 8.16 4.21
N TYR A 40 -3.26 7.84 3.74
CA TYR A 40 -3.46 7.11 2.48
C TYR A 40 -2.86 7.88 1.29
N GLU A 41 -3.10 9.19 1.20
CA GLU A 41 -2.59 10.02 0.10
C GLU A 41 -1.05 10.03 0.07
N ASN A 42 -0.41 10.11 1.23
CA ASN A 42 1.04 10.04 1.32
C ASN A 42 1.54 8.64 0.91
N ALA A 43 0.90 7.58 1.39
CA ALA A 43 1.25 6.21 1.05
C ALA A 43 1.12 5.97 -0.47
N LYS A 44 0.05 6.47 -1.08
CA LYS A 44 -0.21 6.39 -2.53
C LYS A 44 0.83 7.15 -3.33
N GLY A 45 1.16 8.37 -2.93
CA GLY A 45 2.21 9.16 -3.59
C GLY A 45 3.57 8.46 -3.53
N LEU A 46 3.93 7.88 -2.38
CA LEU A 46 5.16 7.11 -2.21
C LEU A 46 5.14 5.81 -3.02
N ALA A 47 4.01 5.10 -3.07
CA ALA A 47 3.87 3.88 -3.85
C ALA A 47 3.98 4.14 -5.37
N GLN A 48 3.36 5.22 -5.86
CA GLN A 48 3.49 5.66 -7.26
C GLN A 48 4.93 6.04 -7.61
N LEU A 49 5.61 6.76 -6.72
CA LEU A 49 7.01 7.12 -6.90
C LEU A 49 7.90 5.87 -6.93
N ALA A 50 7.73 4.95 -5.98
CA ALA A 50 8.48 3.70 -5.92
C ALA A 50 8.24 2.82 -7.16
N ALA A 51 7.00 2.70 -7.62
CA ALA A 51 6.62 1.97 -8.82
C ALA A 51 7.34 2.53 -10.05
N LYS A 52 7.33 3.86 -10.21
CA LYS A 52 8.03 4.55 -11.29
C LYS A 52 9.55 4.35 -11.24
N MET A 53 10.16 4.45 -10.06
CA MET A 53 11.61 4.31 -9.90
C MET A 53 12.11 2.89 -10.16
N ASN A 54 11.31 1.88 -9.84
CA ASN A 54 11.68 0.47 -10.02
C ASN A 54 11.17 -0.15 -11.32
N HIS A 55 10.45 0.62 -12.16
CA HIS A 55 9.75 0.11 -13.35
C HIS A 55 8.81 -1.06 -13.04
N LEU A 56 8.16 -1.00 -11.88
CA LEU A 56 7.20 -2.01 -11.42
C LEU A 56 5.77 -1.46 -11.49
N PRO A 57 4.76 -2.29 -11.77
CA PRO A 57 3.36 -1.90 -11.62
C PRO A 57 3.02 -1.60 -10.16
N LEU A 58 2.02 -0.74 -9.97
CA LEU A 58 1.43 -0.43 -8.67
C LEU A 58 0.10 -1.16 -8.51
N VAL A 59 -0.07 -1.89 -7.42
CA VAL A 59 -1.33 -2.53 -7.01
C VAL A 59 -1.85 -1.86 -5.75
N ASP A 60 -3.00 -1.18 -5.85
CA ASP A 60 -3.65 -0.52 -4.72
C ASP A 60 -4.78 -1.39 -4.15
N HIS A 61 -4.45 -2.18 -3.12
CA HIS A 61 -5.42 -3.03 -2.43
C HIS A 61 -6.34 -2.24 -1.49
N VAL A 62 -5.97 -1.01 -1.12
CA VAL A 62 -6.78 -0.16 -0.24
C VAL A 62 -8.00 0.36 -1.00
N SER A 63 -7.80 0.90 -2.21
CA SER A 63 -8.89 1.40 -3.05
C SER A 63 -9.90 0.32 -3.45
N LEU A 64 -9.42 -0.92 -3.67
CA LEU A 64 -10.26 -2.06 -4.05
C LEU A 64 -11.23 -2.48 -2.93
N LEU A 65 -10.84 -2.31 -1.66
CA LEU A 65 -11.69 -2.59 -0.50
C LEU A 65 -12.83 -1.56 -0.35
N THR A 66 -12.63 -0.32 -0.80
CA THR A 66 -13.66 0.74 -0.73
C THR A 66 -14.77 0.65 -1.79
N HIS A 67 -14.61 -0.17 -2.84
CA HIS A 67 -15.60 -0.30 -3.93
C HIS A 67 -16.55 -1.50 -3.80
N GLN A 68 -16.45 -2.28 -2.72
CA GLN A 68 -17.30 -3.47 -2.49
C GLN A 68 -18.47 -3.24 -1.53
N ASN A 69 -18.85 -1.99 -1.25
CA ASN A 69 -20.03 -1.64 -0.43
C ASN A 69 -20.99 -0.72 -1.17
#